data_AF-A0A7W9PVM2-F1
#
_entry.id   AF-A0A7W9PVM2-F1
#
_cell.length_a   1.000
_cell.length_b   1.000
_cell.length_c   1.000
_cell.angle_alpha   90.00
_cell.angle_beta   90.00
_cell.angle_gamma   90.00
#
_symmetry.space_group_name_H-M   'P 1'
#
loop_
_entity.id
_entity.type
_entity.pdbx_description
1 polymer ?
#
loop_
_entity_poly.entity_id
_entity_poly.type
_entity_poly.pdbx_seq_one_letter_code
_entity_poly.pdbx_strand_id
1 'polypeptide(L)' 'MGRGEAQIPVAVDGEALWPPTPVVWSMGPRALRVLLPHDRPGVPPPTPPVDPRRLLALAYGPAERTAAG' A
#
# COMPACT_ATOMS: atom_id res chain seq x y z
N MET A 1 9.94 19.28 -35.74
CA MET A 1 8.51 19.41 -35.38
C MET A 1 8.32 18.75 -34.02
N GLY A 2 8.30 19.53 -32.94
CA GLY A 2 7.95 19.00 -31.62
C GLY A 2 6.48 18.60 -31.61
N ARG A 3 6.13 17.41 -31.12
CA ARG A 3 4.72 17.08 -30.86
C ARG A 3 4.16 18.16 -29.96
N GLY A 4 3.02 18.77 -30.33
CA GLY A 4 2.31 19.66 -29.43
C GLY A 4 2.13 18.96 -28.09
N GLU A 5 2.55 19.61 -27.00
CA GLU A 5 2.49 19.02 -25.67
C GLU A 5 1.02 18.84 -25.30
N ALA A 6 0.54 17.60 -25.39
CA ALA A 6 -0.83 17.27 -25.01
C ALA A 6 -0.94 17.37 -23.49
N GLN A 7 -1.89 18.19 -23.02
CA GLN A 7 -2.18 18.38 -21.60
C GLN A 7 -3.44 17.59 -21.22
N ILE A 8 -3.51 17.16 -19.96
CA ILE A 8 -4.66 16.45 -19.39
C ILE A 8 -5.13 17.16 -18.11
N PRO A 9 -6.43 17.40 -17.90
CA PRO A 9 -6.92 17.99 -16.67
C PRO A 9 -6.85 16.98 -15.51
N VAL A 10 -6.26 17.38 -14.39
CA VAL A 10 -6.15 16.57 -13.16
C VAL A 10 -6.49 17.42 -11.96
N ALA A 11 -7.23 16.86 -10.99
CA ALA A 11 -7.41 17.48 -9.68
C ALA A 11 -6.43 16.83 -8.68
N VAL A 12 -5.56 17.62 -8.06
CA VAL A 12 -4.61 17.17 -7.02
C VAL A 12 -4.93 17.92 -5.73
N ASP A 13 -5.34 17.20 -4.68
CA ASP A 13 -5.68 17.79 -3.38
C ASP A 13 -6.66 18.99 -3.43
N GLY A 14 -7.56 18.99 -4.43
CA GLY A 14 -8.53 20.07 -4.67
C GLY A 14 -8.06 21.17 -5.63
N GLU A 15 -6.81 21.12 -6.08
CA GLU A 15 -6.25 22.04 -7.08
C GLU A 15 -6.41 21.50 -8.50
N ALA A 16 -6.82 22.36 -9.43
CA ALA A 16 -6.94 22.01 -10.85
C ALA A 16 -5.61 22.23 -11.60
N LEU A 17 -5.01 21.16 -12.10
CA LEU A 17 -3.75 21.14 -12.83
C LEU A 17 -3.93 20.66 -14.27
N TRP A 18 -3.05 21.14 -15.17
CA TRP A 18 -3.00 20.73 -16.58
C TRP A 18 -1.59 20.25 -16.97
N PRO A 19 -1.09 19.15 -16.37
CA PRO A 19 0.25 18.68 -16.67
C PRO A 19 0.40 18.20 -18.13
N PRO A 20 1.60 18.36 -18.73
CA PRO A 20 1.92 17.76 -20.02
C PRO A 20 1.98 16.23 -19.88
N THR A 21 1.59 15.54 -20.95
CA THR A 21 1.69 14.09 -21.03
C THR A 21 3.09 13.65 -21.47
N PRO A 22 3.60 12.53 -20.95
CA PRO A 22 2.99 11.61 -20.00
C PRO A 22 3.12 12.08 -18.54
N VAL A 23 2.05 11.87 -17.75
CA VAL A 23 2.07 12.14 -16.30
C VAL A 23 2.60 10.92 -15.57
N VAL A 24 3.63 11.09 -14.74
CA VAL A 24 4.20 10.03 -13.89
C VAL A 24 3.99 10.40 -12.44
N TRP A 25 3.48 9.46 -11.64
CA TRP A 25 3.32 9.63 -10.20
C TRP A 25 4.23 8.68 -9.44
N SER A 26 4.77 9.15 -8.31
CA SER A 26 5.64 8.37 -7.43
C SER A 26 5.25 8.58 -5.98
N MET A 27 5.25 7.51 -5.19
CA MET A 27 5.11 7.61 -3.73
C MET A 27 6.48 7.69 -3.06
N GLY A 28 6.69 8.74 -2.26
CA GLY A 28 7.85 8.86 -1.38
C GLY A 28 7.55 8.35 0.04
N PRO A 29 8.49 7.63 0.70
CA PRO A 29 8.32 7.27 2.11
C PRO A 29 8.36 8.52 3.01
N ARG A 30 7.56 8.52 4.10
CA ARG A 30 7.38 9.58 5.12
C ARG A 30 6.39 10.71 4.79
N ALA A 31 5.34 10.44 4.01
CA ALA A 31 4.22 11.37 3.90
C ALA A 31 3.44 11.42 5.23
N LEU A 32 3.64 12.51 5.98
CA LEU A 32 2.79 13.03 7.06
C LEU A 32 2.13 12.02 8.02
N ARG A 33 2.58 11.97 9.28
CA ARG A 33 1.85 11.30 10.36
C ARG A 33 0.72 12.20 10.85
N VAL A 34 -0.52 11.78 10.66
CA VAL A 34 -1.71 12.46 11.19
C VAL A 34 -2.28 11.62 12.33
N LEU A 35 -2.71 12.27 13.42
CA LEU A 35 -3.47 11.60 14.46
C LEU A 35 -4.89 11.39 13.94
N LEU A 36 -5.28 10.15 13.70
CA LEU A 36 -6.66 9.82 13.35
C LEU A 36 -7.42 9.37 14.61
N PRO A 37 -8.76 9.56 14.63
CA PRO A 37 -9.61 8.90 15.61
C PRO A 37 -9.33 7.39 15.66
N HIS A 38 -9.43 6.80 16.85
CA HIS A 38 -9.26 5.35 17.00
C HIS A 38 -10.37 4.59 16.25
N ASP A 39 -11.61 5.04 16.41
CA ASP A 39 -12.73 4.54 15.64
C ASP A 39 -12.78 5.25 14.28
N ARG A 40 -12.33 4.53 13.25
CA ARG A 40 -12.24 5.06 11.89
C ARG A 40 -13.39 4.51 11.07
N PRO A 41 -14.43 5.32 10.78
CA PRO A 41 -15.54 4.88 9.94
C PRO A 41 -15.01 4.47 8.55
N GLY A 42 -15.40 3.29 8.08
CA GLY A 42 -14.96 2.73 6.80
C GLY A 42 -13.65 1.92 6.84
N VAL A 43 -12.97 1.83 7.99
CA VAL A 43 -11.85 0.91 8.15
C VAL A 43 -12.39 -0.49 8.43
N PRO A 44 -12.04 -1.51 7.62
CA PRO A 44 -12.44 -2.88 7.89
C PRO A 44 -11.95 -3.31 9.28
N PRO A 45 -12.70 -4.17 10.00
CA PRO A 45 -12.25 -4.69 11.28
C PRO A 45 -10.88 -5.35 11.15
N PRO A 46 -10.03 -5.27 12.19
CA PRO A 46 -8.70 -5.88 12.15
C PRO A 46 -8.82 -7.37 11.85
N THR A 47 -7.95 -7.86 10.97
CA THR A 47 -7.89 -9.29 10.66
C THR A 47 -7.51 -10.06 11.93
N PRO A 48 -8.04 -11.28 12.12
CA PRO A 48 -7.62 -12.13 13.24
C PRO A 48 -6.09 -12.30 13.24
N PRO A 49 -5.46 -12.38 14.44
CA PRO A 49 -4.02 -12.58 14.52
C PRO A 49 -3.62 -13.85 13.78
N VAL A 50 -2.63 -13.72 12.89
CA VAL A 50 -2.05 -14.85 12.16
C VAL A 50 -1.17 -15.64 13.12
N ASP A 51 -1.39 -16.95 13.23
CA ASP A 51 -0.48 -17.85 13.93
C ASP A 51 0.80 -18.02 13.09
N PRO A 52 1.95 -17.48 13.52
CA PRO A 52 3.17 -17.57 12.74
C PRO A 52 3.66 -19.02 12.59
N ARG A 53 3.38 -19.91 13.55
CA ARG A 53 3.75 -21.33 13.44
C ARG A 53 2.96 -22.01 12.34
N ARG A 54 1.66 -21.74 12.28
CA ARG A 54 0.79 -22.24 11.20
C ARG A 54 1.22 -21.68 9.86
N LEU A 55 1.53 -20.38 9.78
CA LEU A 55 2.01 -19.75 8.54
C LEU A 55 3.32 -20.39 8.05
N LEU A 56 4.28 -20.59 8.95
CA LEU A 56 5.55 -21.25 8.61
C LEU A 56 5.34 -22.70 8.17
N ALA A 57 4.47 -23.46 8.83
CA ALA A 57 4.16 -24.84 8.42
C ALA A 57 3.49 -24.91 7.04
N LEU A 58 2.65 -23.94 6.68
CA LEU A 58 2.05 -23.85 5.35
C LEU A 58 3.06 -23.43 4.28
N ALA A 59 4.01 -22.54 4.62
CA ALA A 59 5.00 -22.02 3.68
C ALA A 59 6.15 -23.01 3.42
N TYR A 60 6.59 -23.72 4.46
CA TYR A 60 7.82 -24.54 4.43
C TYR A 60 7.59 -26.02 4.75
N GLY A 61 6.34 -26.43 5.01
CA GLY A 61 6.01 -27.75 5.51
C GLY A 61 6.19 -27.87 7.03
N PRO A 62 5.67 -28.93 7.66
CA PRO A 62 5.87 -29.18 9.08
C PRO A 62 7.38 -29.26 9.37
N ALA A 63 7.86 -28.52 10.37
CA ALA A 63 9.15 -28.83 10.94
C ALA A 63 9.02 -30.21 11.58
N GLU A 64 9.58 -31.25 10.94
CA GLU A 64 9.75 -32.53 11.61
C GLU A 64 10.50 -32.24 12.91
N ARG A 65 9.85 -32.50 14.04
CA ARG A 65 10.59 -32.62 15.28
C ARG A 65 11.51 -33.80 15.06
N THR A 66 12.79 -33.55 14.81
CA THR A 66 13.82 -34.56 14.96
C THR A 66 13.80 -34.94 16.44
N ALA A 67 13.03 -35.97 16.78
CA ALA A 67 13.09 -36.60 18.08
C ALA A 67 14.42 -37.36 18.11
N ALA A 68 15.46 -36.70 18.64
CA ALA A 68 16.59 -37.41 19.20
C ALA A 68 16.17 -37.84 20.62
N GLY A 69 15.92 -39.13 20.77
CA GLY A 69 15.62 -39.83 22.01
C GLY A 69 15.71 -41.32 21.77
#